data_AF-D8JT93-F1
#
_entry.id   AF-D8JT93-F1
#
_cell.length_a   1.000
_cell.length_b   1.000
_cell.length_c   1.000
_cell.angle_alpha   90.00
_cell.angle_beta   90.00
_cell.angle_gamma   90.00
#
_symmetry.space_group_name_H-M   'P 1'
#
loop_
_entity.id
_entity.type
_entity.pdbx_description
1 polymer ?
#
loop_
_entity_poly.entity_id
_entity_poly.type
_entity_poly.pdbx_seq_one_letter_code
_entity_poly.pdbx_strand_id
1 'polypeptide(L)'
;MTETCTQPISKAEVDRFLFGKHITGCPVCGRFRSQCDVDVHTLTCQRADPDSKAPVNVLMIVCQNCGAIQFHDRSVISHWLECQKRVLVK
;
A
#
# COMPACT_ATOMS: atom_id res chain seq x y z
N MET A 1 -26.29 0.44 -4.80
CA MET A 1 -24.90 0.51 -5.29
C MET A 1 -24.10 1.16 -4.18
N THR A 2 -23.36 0.38 -3.42
CA THR A 2 -22.54 0.90 -2.31
C THR A 2 -21.35 1.59 -2.92
N GLU A 3 -21.41 2.92 -3.01
CA GLU A 3 -20.25 3.75 -3.26
C GLU A 3 -19.27 3.49 -2.11
N THR A 4 -18.34 2.56 -2.31
CA THR A 4 -17.13 2.49 -1.51
C THR A 4 -16.43 3.82 -1.72
N CYS A 5 -16.65 4.76 -0.81
CA CYS A 5 -15.87 5.99 -0.67
C CYS A 5 -14.42 5.56 -0.46
N THR A 6 -13.74 5.34 -1.57
CA THR A 6 -12.39 4.80 -1.65
C THR A 6 -11.49 6.01 -1.71
N GLN A 7 -11.39 6.76 -0.61
CA GLN A 7 -10.50 7.91 -0.55
C GLN A 7 -9.11 7.47 -1.04
N PRO A 8 -8.47 8.21 -1.96
CA PRO A 8 -7.17 7.82 -2.47
C PRO A 8 -6.17 7.75 -1.32
N ILE A 9 -5.43 6.63 -1.22
CA ILE A 9 -4.35 6.51 -0.22
C ILE A 9 -3.16 7.27 -0.77
N SER A 10 -2.72 8.30 -0.05
CA SER A 10 -1.60 9.14 -0.44
C SER A 10 -0.26 8.43 -0.25
N LYS A 11 0.78 8.88 -0.97
CA LYS A 11 2.16 8.40 -0.78
C LYS A 11 2.61 8.51 0.68
N ALA A 12 2.28 9.60 1.37
CA ALA A 12 2.62 9.79 2.78
C ALA A 12 1.97 8.74 3.71
N GLU A 13 0.73 8.35 3.44
CA GLU A 13 0.06 7.28 4.20
C GLU A 13 0.69 5.92 3.94
N VAL A 14 1.10 5.66 2.70
CA VAL A 14 1.83 4.44 2.33
C VAL A 14 3.20 4.41 3.01
N ASP A 15 3.94 5.51 3.02
CA ASP A 15 5.22 5.63 3.73
C ASP A 15 5.04 5.40 5.23
N ARG A 16 4.00 5.98 5.83
CA ARG A 16 3.65 5.77 7.24
C ARG A 16 3.33 4.31 7.54
N PHE A 17 2.54 3.65 6.69
CA PHE A 17 2.24 2.22 6.80
C PHE A 17 3.51 1.37 6.78
N LEU A 18 4.40 1.64 5.83
CA LEU A 18 5.59 0.82 5.62
C LEU A 18 6.61 1.01 6.73
N PHE A 19 6.80 2.25 7.18
CA PHE A 19 7.59 2.55 8.37
C PHE A 19 7.00 1.90 9.62
N GLY A 20 5.69 2.02 9.84
CA GLY A 20 4.99 1.43 10.98
C GLY A 20 4.96 -0.11 10.98
N LYS A 21 5.21 -0.75 9.83
CA LYS A 21 5.41 -2.19 9.69
C LYS A 21 6.89 -2.61 9.71
N HIS A 22 7.80 -1.69 10.04
CA HIS A 22 9.25 -1.90 10.02
C HIS A 22 9.80 -2.32 8.64
N ILE A 23 9.08 -2.00 7.56
CA ILE A 23 9.53 -2.19 6.19
C ILE A 23 10.31 -0.94 5.81
N THR A 24 11.56 -0.84 6.24
CA THR A 24 12.36 0.40 6.12
C THR A 24 13.28 0.43 4.90
N GLY A 25 13.48 -0.70 4.21
CA GLY A 25 14.29 -0.80 3.01
C GLY A 25 13.62 -1.57 1.86
N CYS A 26 14.17 -1.44 0.66
CA CYS A 26 13.80 -2.28 -0.46
C CYS A 26 14.28 -3.72 -0.20
N PRO A 27 13.41 -4.75 -0.32
CA PRO A 27 13.81 -6.14 -0.09
C PRO A 27 14.82 -6.65 -1.14
N VAL A 28 14.96 -5.95 -2.27
CA VAL A 28 15.88 -6.33 -3.36
C VAL A 28 17.24 -5.65 -3.20
N CYS A 29 17.29 -4.32 -3.08
CA CYS A 29 18.57 -3.60 -3.03
C CYS A 29 19.02 -3.19 -1.62
N GLY A 30 18.24 -3.49 -0.58
CA GLY A 30 18.56 -3.19 0.82
C GLY A 30 18.59 -1.70 1.20
N ARG A 31 18.47 -0.80 0.23
CA ARG A 31 18.51 0.65 0.47
C ARG A 31 17.26 1.13 1.20
N PHE A 32 17.47 2.02 2.14
CA PHE A 32 16.42 2.63 2.96
C PHE A 32 15.50 3.51 2.11
N ARG A 33 14.22 3.53 2.43
CA ARG A 33 13.18 4.33 1.74
C ARG A 33 13.43 5.83 1.76
N SER A 34 14.14 6.35 2.76
CA SER A 34 14.57 7.75 2.78
C SER A 34 15.67 8.07 1.75
N GLN A 35 16.35 7.04 1.23
CA GLN A 35 17.40 7.14 0.20
C GLN A 35 16.98 6.48 -1.13
N CYS A 36 15.85 5.78 -1.14
CA CYS A 36 15.24 5.14 -2.29
C CYS A 36 13.85 5.74 -2.43
N ASP A 37 13.69 6.69 -3.35
CA ASP A 37 12.35 7.15 -3.71
C ASP A 37 11.47 5.94 -4.05
N VAL A 38 10.31 5.89 -3.40
CA VAL A 38 9.26 4.93 -3.73
C VAL A 38 8.16 5.64 -4.48
N ASP A 39 7.69 5.02 -5.56
CA ASP A 39 6.47 5.45 -6.25
C ASP A 39 5.33 4.51 -5.94
N VAL A 40 4.14 5.09 -5.82
CA VAL A 40 2.93 4.40 -5.39
C VAL A 40 1.88 4.57 -6.47
N HIS A 41 1.40 3.45 -7.01
CA HIS A 41 0.33 3.41 -7.98
C HIS A 41 -0.84 2.61 -7.42
N THR A 42 -2.06 3.08 -7.66
CA THR A 42 -3.27 2.30 -7.36
C THR A 42 -3.68 1.55 -8.61
N LEU A 43 -3.82 0.24 -8.50
CA LEU A 43 -4.27 -0.63 -9.58
C LEU A 43 -5.52 -1.39 -9.15
N THR A 44 -6.40 -1.66 -10.10
CA THR A 44 -7.55 -2.54 -9.90
C THR A 44 -7.28 -3.83 -10.66
N CYS A 45 -7.13 -4.93 -9.93
CA CYS A 45 -6.83 -6.25 -10.46
C CYS A 45 -8.08 -7.14 -10.41
N GLN A 46 -8.28 -7.96 -11.43
CA GLN A 46 -9.23 -9.06 -11.36
C GLN A 46 -8.57 -10.23 -10.61
N ARG A 47 -9.34 -10.90 -9.74
CA ARG A 47 -8.88 -12.14 -9.13
C ARG A 47 -8.88 -13.23 -10.21
N ALA A 48 -7.88 -14.10 -10.14
CA ALA A 48 -7.80 -15.27 -11.02
C ALA A 48 -8.88 -16.33 -10.71
N ASP A 49 -9.51 -16.25 -9.53
CA ASP A 49 -10.59 -17.12 -9.12
C ASP A 49 -11.89 -16.79 -9.89
N PRO A 50 -12.41 -17.72 -10.71
CA PRO A 50 -13.59 -17.51 -11.54
C PRO A 50 -14.88 -17.26 -10.74
N ASP A 51 -14.94 -17.68 -9.47
CA ASP A 51 -16.09 -17.43 -8.60
C ASP A 51 -16.02 -16.07 -7.88
N SER A 52 -14.86 -15.41 -7.92
CA SER A 52 -14.66 -14.11 -7.28
C SER A 52 -15.11 -12.97 -8.18
N LYS A 53 -16.33 -12.47 -7.95
CA LYS A 53 -16.92 -11.40 -8.77
C LYS A 53 -16.43 -9.99 -8.47
N ALA A 54 -15.63 -9.79 -7.42
CA ALA A 54 -15.21 -8.45 -6.99
C ALA A 54 -13.77 -8.15 -7.41
N PRO A 55 -13.52 -7.03 -8.11
CA PRO A 55 -12.16 -6.57 -8.38
C PRO A 55 -11.45 -6.23 -7.06
N VAL A 56 -10.13 -6.44 -7.01
CA VAL A 56 -9.29 -6.11 -5.87
C VAL A 56 -8.48 -4.86 -6.19
N ASN A 57 -8.55 -3.86 -5.31
CA ASN A 57 -7.69 -2.70 -5.41
C ASN A 57 -6.37 -2.99 -4.69
N VAL A 58 -5.27 -2.87 -5.42
CA VAL A 58 -3.92 -3.05 -4.89
C VAL A 58 -3.12 -1.76 -5.02
N LEU A 59 -2.22 -1.54 -4.07
CA LEU A 59 -1.18 -0.53 -4.13
C LEU A 59 0.09 -1.19 -4.65
N MET A 60 0.54 -0.76 -5.82
CA MET A 60 1.82 -1.10 -6.41
C MET A 60 2.86 -0.10 -5.94
N ILE A 61 3.90 -0.59 -5.27
CA ILE A 61 4.99 0.22 -4.74
C ILE A 61 6.25 -0.13 -5.50
N VAL A 62 6.85 0.87 -6.15
CA VAL A 62 8.02 0.71 -7.00
C VAL A 62 9.22 1.36 -6.34
N CYS A 63 10.32 0.62 -6.21
CA CYS A 63 11.60 1.16 -5.80
C CYS A 63 12.28 1.84 -7.00
N GLN A 64 12.43 3.17 -6.97
CA GLN A 64 13.04 3.93 -8.08
C GLN A 64 14.51 3.59 -8.32
N ASN A 65 15.22 3.05 -7.33
CA ASN A 65 16.64 2.72 -7.47
C ASN A 65 16.90 1.41 -8.24
N CYS A 66 16.05 0.40 -8.12
CA CYS A 66 16.28 -0.92 -8.73
C CYS A 66 15.07 -1.46 -9.51
N GLY A 67 13.97 -0.72 -9.58
CA GLY A 67 12.75 -1.12 -10.26
C GLY A 67 11.95 -2.21 -9.55
N ALA A 68 12.32 -2.62 -8.34
CA ALA A 68 11.62 -3.66 -7.60
C ALA A 68 10.17 -3.24 -7.30
N ILE A 69 9.23 -4.15 -7.54
CA ILE A 69 7.79 -3.91 -7.39
C ILE A 69 7.24 -4.75 -6.23
N GLN A 70 6.44 -4.12 -5.38
CA GLN A 70 5.68 -4.77 -4.33
C GLN A 70 4.20 -4.45 -4.48
N PHE A 71 3.34 -5.43 -4.22
CA PHE A 71 1.90 -5.25 -4.24
C PHE A 71 1.35 -5.41 -2.82
N HIS A 72 0.48 -4.49 -2.43
CA HIS A 72 -0.25 -4.56 -1.18
C HIS A 72 -1.74 -4.43 -1.44
N ASP A 73 -2.55 -5.25 -0.80
CA ASP A 73 -4.00 -5.05 -0.82
C ASP A 73 -4.34 -3.70 -0.18
N ARG A 74 -5.09 -2.86 -0.91
CA ARG A 74 -5.45 -1.53 -0.45
C ARG A 74 -6.28 -1.58 0.84
N SER A 75 -7.09 -2.62 1.04
CA SER A 75 -7.92 -2.80 2.23
C SER A 75 -7.07 -3.00 3.49
N VAL A 76 -5.95 -3.72 3.38
CA VAL A 76 -5.01 -3.94 4.49
C VAL A 76 -4.39 -2.63 4.97
N ILE A 77 -3.96 -1.80 4.02
CA ILE A 77 -3.36 -0.50 4.33
C ILE A 77 -4.41 0.45 4.93
N SER A 78 -5.61 0.49 4.32
CA SER A 78 -6.73 1.30 4.81
C SER A 78 -7.10 0.94 6.25
N HIS A 79 -7.24 -0.36 6.54
CA HIS A 79 -7.56 -0.85 7.87
C HIS A 79 -6.46 -0.50 8.88
N TRP A 80 -5.19 -0.67 8.50
CA TRP A 80 -4.08 -0.30 9.39
C TRP A 80 -4.06 1.19 9.72
N LEU A 81 -4.27 2.07 8.72
CA LEU A 81 -4.34 3.51 8.92
C LEU A 81 -5.48 3.89 9.87
N GLU A 82 -6.64 3.25 9.74
CA GLU A 82 -7.76 3.44 10.66
C GLU A 82 -7.42 3.02 12.09
N CYS A 83 -6.76 1.87 12.28
CA CYS A 83 -6.29 1.44 13.59
C CYS A 83 -5.32 2.47 14.21
N GLN A 84 -4.42 3.06 13.42
CA GLN A 84 -3.50 4.09 13.93
C GLN A 84 -4.20 5.37 14.38
N LYS A 85 -5.30 5.77 13.70
CA LYS A 85 -6.11 6.92 14.14
C LYS A 85 -6.68 6.69 15.53
N ARG A 86 -7.15 5.48 15.84
CA ARG A 86 -7.72 5.14 17.16
C ARG A 86 -6.68 5.11 18.28
N VAL A 87 -5.42 4.78 17.96
CA VAL A 87 -4.31 4.76 18.93
C VAL A 87 -3.87 6.18 19.33
N LEU A 88 -3.98 7.15 18.42
CA LEU A 88 -3.58 8.55 18.68
C LEU A 88 -4.60 9.36 19.51
N VAL A 89 -5.79 8.82 19.79
CA VAL A 89 -6.86 9.51 20.55
C VAL A 89 -6.86 9.06 22.02
N LYS A 90 -5.68 8.87 22.62
CA LYS A 90 -5.53 8.56 24.05
C LYS A 90 -4.54 9.51 24.71
#